data_AF-A0A935Z741-F1
#
_entry.id   AF-A0A935Z741-F1
#
_cell.length_a   1.000
_cell.length_b   1.000
_cell.length_c   1.000
_cell.angle_alpha   90.00
_cell.angle_beta   90.00
_cell.angle_gamma   90.00
#
_symmetry.space_group_name_H-M   'P 1'
#
loop_
_entity.id
_entity.type
_entity.pdbx_description
1 polymer ?
#
loop_
_entity_poly.entity_id
_entity_poly.type
_entity_poly.pdbx_seq_one_letter_code
_entity_poly.pdbx_strand_id
1 'polypeptide(L)'
;MKSPAVPRSAPLRLSDEDFVATLPQSPARARKSIEGRLFSWGAQVASRLSERIGAVEVHAVRDPEGDGSGVVFVRERFARKTLEELAEGTRTLRPRMGEAPYLPHLHVALVVYFEAIELRVEVFARAWVDLENLRARLADPTALLELTSALELLPEAFEISAPGMPAVPAHRATAEDLRALCERARVEQSAFRIRFRIAKADVVSFKDDIGEALEDAVTAISSVGKLVAWADDNDVLGLLARFEARRERHAKDEPEDDTSPVPSERPARRPPRDDEPRTRRERPSLVPKASAAEPERVYSAPPARIERRIPRRPPRMLDTDPTAPVERGARVHVLSGPFSGREGHVVDLSATGEAKVSMGLLVTRVPVSELVVCAPKGKRRTTLPSSHRKLGPR
;
A
#
# COMPACT_ATOMS: atom_id res chain seq x y z
N MET A 1 31.04 9.11 6.51
CA MET A 1 30.63 8.43 5.26
C MET A 1 29.22 8.86 4.93
N LYS A 2 29.01 9.60 3.83
CA LYS A 2 27.67 10.00 3.37
C LYS A 2 27.01 8.77 2.77
N SER A 3 25.89 8.31 3.34
CA SER A 3 25.04 7.34 2.64
C SER A 3 24.69 7.90 1.27
N PRO A 4 24.79 7.11 0.19
CA PRO A 4 24.42 7.59 -1.14
C PRO A 4 22.95 8.00 -1.08
N ALA A 5 22.66 9.25 -1.45
CA ALA A 5 21.30 9.70 -1.65
C ALA A 5 20.65 8.74 -2.64
N VAL A 6 19.56 8.08 -2.23
CA VAL A 6 18.74 7.29 -3.16
C VAL A 6 18.41 8.23 -4.32
N PRO A 7 18.82 7.91 -5.55
CA PRO A 7 18.54 8.78 -6.68
C PRO A 7 17.02 8.96 -6.76
N ARG A 8 16.57 10.23 -6.73
CA ARG A 8 15.18 10.56 -7.10
C ARG A 8 15.01 10.04 -8.53
N SER A 9 14.34 8.90 -8.68
CA SER A 9 14.03 8.38 -10.00
C SER A 9 13.08 9.36 -10.70
N ALA A 10 13.01 9.25 -12.03
CA ALA A 10 12.16 10.10 -12.84
C ALA A 10 10.69 10.04 -12.35
N PRO A 11 9.99 11.19 -12.28
CA PRO A 11 8.57 11.22 -11.96
C PRO A 11 7.79 10.38 -12.97
N LEU A 12 6.70 9.74 -12.52
CA LEU A 12 5.80 9.03 -13.41
C LEU A 12 5.17 10.04 -14.37
N ARG A 13 5.46 9.87 -15.65
CA ARG A 13 4.88 10.63 -16.75
C ARG A 13 4.05 9.69 -17.61
N LEU A 14 2.86 10.12 -17.96
CA LEU A 14 1.93 9.37 -18.80
C LEU A 14 1.59 10.18 -20.05
N SER A 15 1.69 9.54 -21.22
CA SER A 15 1.36 10.12 -22.52
C SER A 15 0.14 9.41 -23.12
N ASP A 16 -0.43 9.96 -24.19
CA ASP A 16 -1.51 9.31 -24.95
C ASP A 16 -1.19 7.87 -25.37
N GLU A 17 0.06 7.61 -25.74
CA GLU A 17 0.53 6.28 -26.15
C GLU A 17 0.44 5.27 -25.00
N ASP A 18 0.56 5.73 -23.76
CA ASP A 18 0.48 4.89 -22.57
C ASP A 18 -0.94 4.37 -22.35
N PHE A 19 -1.94 5.22 -22.57
CA PHE A 19 -3.35 4.83 -22.54
C PHE A 19 -3.69 3.87 -23.68
N VAL A 20 -3.18 4.14 -24.89
CA VAL A 20 -3.35 3.20 -26.01
C VAL A 20 -2.68 1.85 -25.69
N ALA A 21 -1.53 1.86 -25.01
CA ALA A 21 -0.79 0.66 -24.70
C ALA A 21 -1.56 -0.33 -23.81
N THR A 22 -2.55 0.10 -23.02
CA THR A 22 -3.32 -0.80 -22.14
C THR A 22 -4.21 -1.77 -22.94
N LEU A 23 -4.65 -1.35 -24.14
CA LEU A 23 -5.57 -2.10 -24.97
C LEU A 23 -5.05 -3.51 -25.34
N PRO A 24 -5.93 -4.53 -25.48
CA PRO A 24 -5.53 -5.91 -25.79
C PRO A 24 -4.73 -6.07 -27.09
N GLN A 25 -5.05 -5.28 -28.10
CA GLN A 25 -4.41 -5.27 -29.43
C GLN A 25 -3.04 -4.59 -29.44
N SER A 26 -2.68 -3.88 -28.37
CA SER A 26 -1.42 -3.13 -28.33
C SER A 26 -0.21 -4.07 -28.28
N PRO A 27 0.91 -3.69 -28.94
CA PRO A 27 2.12 -4.51 -28.95
C PRO A 27 2.59 -4.87 -27.55
N ALA A 28 2.98 -6.12 -27.33
CA ALA A 28 3.43 -6.60 -26.02
C ALA A 28 4.59 -5.77 -25.43
N ARG A 29 5.46 -5.21 -26.29
CA ARG A 29 6.54 -4.31 -25.87
C ARG A 29 6.02 -3.00 -25.28
N ALA A 30 4.97 -2.41 -25.85
CA ALA A 30 4.36 -1.17 -25.35
C ALA A 30 3.71 -1.43 -23.97
N ARG A 31 2.96 -2.53 -23.84
CA ARG A 31 2.39 -2.97 -22.54
C ARG A 31 3.44 -3.15 -21.46
N LYS A 32 4.49 -3.93 -21.74
CA LYS A 32 5.59 -4.14 -20.78
C LYS A 32 6.31 -2.84 -20.40
N SER A 33 6.37 -1.87 -21.33
CA SER A 33 6.98 -0.56 -21.06
C SER A 33 6.19 0.25 -20.04
N ILE A 34 4.86 0.34 -20.18
CA ILE A 34 4.02 1.03 -19.20
C ILE A 34 3.98 0.27 -17.86
N GLU A 35 3.81 -1.05 -17.88
CA GLU A 35 3.83 -1.90 -16.67
C GLU A 35 5.15 -1.72 -15.89
N GLY A 36 6.29 -1.72 -16.58
CA GLY A 36 7.60 -1.52 -15.95
C GLY A 36 7.76 -0.14 -15.32
N ARG A 37 7.25 0.93 -15.95
CA ARG A 37 7.26 2.28 -15.38
C ARG A 37 6.33 2.41 -14.19
N LEU A 38 5.11 1.88 -14.28
CA LEU A 38 4.16 1.87 -13.17
C LEU A 38 4.71 1.09 -11.98
N PHE A 39 5.29 -0.09 -12.21
CA PHE A 39 5.93 -0.89 -11.16
C PHE A 39 7.10 -0.16 -10.51
N SER A 40 7.99 0.44 -11.32
CA SER A 40 9.14 1.19 -10.79
C SER A 40 8.70 2.38 -9.94
N TRP A 41 7.69 3.13 -10.39
CA TRP A 41 7.08 4.22 -9.61
C TRP A 41 6.42 3.69 -8.34
N GLY A 42 5.60 2.63 -8.45
CA GLY A 42 4.92 2.01 -7.32
C GLY A 42 5.88 1.52 -6.24
N ALA A 43 7.00 0.88 -6.62
CA ALA A 43 8.03 0.46 -5.67
C ALA A 43 8.63 1.64 -4.88
N GLN A 44 8.78 2.81 -5.51
CA GLN A 44 9.26 4.02 -4.83
C GLN A 44 8.21 4.60 -3.88
N VAL A 45 6.95 4.62 -4.31
CA VAL A 45 5.83 5.04 -3.47
C VAL A 45 5.70 4.10 -2.27
N ALA A 46 5.79 2.78 -2.45
CA ALA A 46 5.72 1.80 -1.37
C ALA A 46 6.81 1.99 -0.31
N SER A 47 8.02 2.36 -0.70
CA SER A 47 9.08 2.70 0.26
C SER A 47 8.70 3.88 1.16
N ARG A 48 7.94 4.86 0.65
CA ARG A 48 7.46 6.02 1.42
C ARG A 48 6.20 5.72 2.21
N LEU A 49 5.27 4.96 1.62
CA LEU A 49 4.07 4.46 2.31
C LEU A 49 4.44 3.62 3.52
N SER A 50 5.50 2.82 3.43
CA SER A 50 5.93 1.94 4.51
C SER A 50 6.28 2.69 5.81
N GLU A 51 6.71 3.96 5.70
CA GLU A 51 6.95 4.82 6.87
C GLU A 51 5.64 5.21 7.59
N ARG A 52 4.48 5.13 6.93
CA ARG A 52 3.18 5.61 7.42
C ARG A 52 2.21 4.49 7.77
N ILE A 53 2.10 3.47 6.91
CA ILE A 53 1.06 2.44 7.01
C ILE A 53 1.60 1.03 7.30
N GLY A 54 2.90 0.90 7.54
CA GLY A 54 3.57 -0.40 7.69
C GLY A 54 4.02 -0.97 6.35
N ALA A 55 4.78 -2.07 6.38
CA ALA A 55 5.45 -2.60 5.19
C ALA A 55 4.47 -3.06 4.09
N VAL A 56 4.74 -2.60 2.87
CA VAL A 56 3.92 -2.85 1.67
C VAL A 56 4.74 -3.53 0.59
N GLU A 57 4.16 -4.53 -0.05
CA GLU A 57 4.65 -5.16 -1.28
C GLU A 57 3.89 -4.63 -2.50
N VAL A 58 4.60 -4.51 -3.63
CA VAL A 58 4.03 -4.02 -4.90
C VAL A 58 3.99 -5.15 -5.91
N HIS A 59 2.86 -5.29 -6.60
CA HIS A 59 2.68 -6.25 -7.69
C HIS A 59 2.26 -5.49 -8.95
N ALA A 60 2.84 -5.84 -10.10
CA ALA A 60 2.25 -5.41 -11.37
C ALA A 60 0.95 -6.20 -11.60
N VAL A 61 -0.09 -5.51 -12.07
CA VAL A 61 -1.40 -6.12 -12.32
C VAL A 61 -1.87 -5.81 -13.72
N ARG A 62 -2.61 -6.76 -14.28
CA ARG A 62 -3.53 -6.51 -15.37
C ARG A 62 -4.94 -6.69 -14.83
N ASP A 63 -5.75 -5.64 -14.92
CA ASP A 63 -7.07 -5.65 -14.30
C ASP A 63 -8.00 -6.56 -15.09
N PRO A 64 -8.53 -7.65 -14.50
CA PRO A 64 -9.44 -8.54 -15.19
C PRO A 64 -10.77 -7.87 -15.55
N GLU A 65 -11.15 -6.78 -14.87
CA GLU A 65 -12.43 -6.10 -15.11
C GLU A 65 -12.40 -5.14 -16.32
N GLY A 66 -11.23 -4.74 -16.84
CA GLY A 66 -11.20 -3.62 -17.80
C GLY A 66 -9.99 -3.48 -18.73
N ASP A 67 -9.24 -4.54 -19.03
CA ASP A 67 -8.05 -4.48 -19.90
C ASP A 67 -7.05 -3.38 -19.48
N GLY A 68 -6.99 -3.08 -18.18
CA GLY A 68 -6.11 -2.07 -17.61
C GLY A 68 -4.74 -2.65 -17.23
N SER A 69 -3.71 -1.79 -17.21
CA SER A 69 -2.38 -2.13 -16.68
C SER A 69 -2.08 -1.27 -15.47
N GLY A 70 -1.56 -1.85 -14.40
CA GLY A 70 -1.48 -1.18 -13.12
C GLY A 70 -0.47 -1.74 -12.14
N VAL A 71 -0.54 -1.22 -10.93
CA VAL A 71 0.17 -1.71 -9.76
C VAL A 71 -0.78 -1.88 -8.59
N VAL A 72 -0.53 -2.90 -7.77
CA VAL A 72 -1.24 -3.18 -6.54
C VAL A 72 -0.27 -3.07 -5.37
N PHE A 73 -0.67 -2.35 -4.34
CA PHE A 73 -0.01 -2.22 -3.05
C PHE A 73 -0.78 -3.08 -2.04
N VAL A 74 -0.10 -4.05 -1.44
CA VAL A 74 -0.68 -4.98 -0.46
C VAL A 74 0.27 -5.12 0.71
N ARG A 75 -0.24 -5.45 1.90
CA ARG A 75 0.60 -5.74 3.08
C ARG A 75 1.70 -6.75 2.73
N GLU A 76 2.90 -6.58 3.30
CA GLU A 76 4.06 -7.44 2.99
C GLU A 76 3.79 -8.93 3.26
N ARG A 77 4.51 -9.81 2.54
CA ARG A 77 4.46 -11.27 2.66
C ARG A 77 4.50 -11.79 4.10
N PHE A 78 5.35 -11.21 4.98
CA PHE A 78 5.41 -11.64 6.37
C PHE A 78 4.09 -11.37 7.10
N ALA A 79 3.55 -10.14 7.00
CA ALA A 79 2.27 -9.77 7.59
C ALA A 79 1.10 -10.60 7.02
N ARG A 80 1.12 -10.95 5.72
CA ARG A 80 0.14 -11.87 5.14
C ARG A 80 0.21 -13.26 5.78
N LYS A 81 1.42 -13.81 5.93
CA LYS A 81 1.64 -15.12 6.54
C LYS A 81 1.19 -15.13 8.01
N THR A 82 1.53 -14.10 8.78
CA THR A 82 1.05 -13.95 10.16
C THR A 82 -0.48 -13.93 10.20
N LEU A 83 -1.13 -13.17 9.32
CA LEU A 83 -2.60 -13.17 9.26
C LEU A 83 -3.17 -14.53 8.84
N GLU A 84 -2.55 -15.24 7.91
CA GLU A 84 -2.94 -16.60 7.53
C GLU A 84 -2.90 -17.56 8.74
N GLU A 85 -1.86 -17.49 9.57
CA GLU A 85 -1.71 -18.28 10.79
C GLU A 85 -2.77 -17.90 11.85
N LEU A 86 -3.02 -16.60 12.05
CA LEU A 86 -4.06 -16.12 12.97
C LEU A 86 -5.48 -16.52 12.54
N ALA A 87 -5.73 -16.49 11.23
CA ALA A 87 -7.01 -16.87 10.64
C ALA A 87 -7.22 -18.38 10.53
N GLU A 88 -6.20 -19.20 10.84
CA GLU A 88 -6.24 -20.65 10.74
C GLU A 88 -7.44 -21.21 11.53
N GLY A 89 -8.08 -22.24 10.99
CA GLY A 89 -9.26 -22.87 11.59
C GLY A 89 -10.59 -22.13 11.37
N THR A 90 -10.59 -20.92 10.80
CA THR A 90 -11.83 -20.21 10.44
C THR A 90 -12.14 -20.34 8.94
N ARG A 91 -11.34 -19.68 8.10
CA ARG A 91 -11.43 -19.74 6.63
C ARG A 91 -10.06 -19.48 6.04
N THR A 92 -9.71 -20.22 4.99
CA THR A 92 -8.40 -20.05 4.33
C THR A 92 -8.25 -18.67 3.69
N LEU A 93 -7.12 -18.03 3.99
CA LEU A 93 -6.61 -16.84 3.32
C LEU A 93 -5.58 -17.18 2.24
N ARG A 94 -5.26 -18.47 2.05
CA ARG A 94 -4.35 -18.87 0.96
C ARG A 94 -5.01 -18.60 -0.39
N PRO A 95 -4.31 -17.97 -1.34
CA PRO A 95 -4.84 -17.77 -2.69
C PRO A 95 -5.10 -19.12 -3.35
N ARG A 96 -6.16 -19.19 -4.15
CA ARG A 96 -6.46 -20.38 -4.97
C ARG A 96 -5.44 -20.51 -6.10
N MET A 97 -5.37 -21.69 -6.70
CA MET A 97 -4.52 -21.91 -7.87
C MET A 97 -4.90 -20.94 -9.00
N GLY A 98 -3.92 -20.17 -9.49
CA GLY A 98 -4.13 -19.14 -10.52
C GLY A 98 -4.70 -17.81 -10.00
N GLU A 99 -5.05 -17.72 -8.71
CA GLU A 99 -5.50 -16.49 -8.08
C GLU A 99 -4.30 -15.60 -7.70
N ALA A 100 -4.46 -14.29 -7.83
CA ALA A 100 -3.43 -13.36 -7.42
C ALA A 100 -3.25 -13.37 -5.88
N PRO A 101 -2.01 -13.30 -5.37
CA PRO A 101 -1.72 -13.47 -3.94
C PRO A 101 -2.27 -12.34 -3.06
N TYR A 102 -2.69 -11.21 -3.64
CA TYR A 102 -3.25 -10.07 -2.91
C TYR A 102 -4.78 -10.11 -2.78
N LEU A 103 -5.50 -10.98 -3.49
CA LEU A 103 -6.97 -11.03 -3.45
C LEU A 103 -7.57 -11.42 -2.07
N PRO A 104 -6.92 -12.27 -1.26
CA PRO A 104 -7.36 -12.53 0.12
C PRO A 104 -7.11 -11.38 1.11
N HIS A 105 -6.67 -10.21 0.64
CA HIS A 105 -6.33 -9.06 1.46
C HIS A 105 -6.85 -7.76 0.87
N LEU A 106 -7.10 -6.79 1.73
CA LEU A 106 -7.24 -5.39 1.32
C LEU A 106 -5.99 -4.96 0.56
N HIS A 107 -6.20 -4.28 -0.56
CA HIS A 107 -5.13 -3.70 -1.34
C HIS A 107 -5.54 -2.37 -1.96
N VAL A 108 -4.53 -1.56 -2.29
CA VAL A 108 -4.68 -0.32 -3.07
C VAL A 108 -4.21 -0.63 -4.48
N ALA A 109 -5.01 -0.36 -5.50
CA ALA A 109 -4.65 -0.54 -6.90
C ALA A 109 -4.65 0.81 -7.63
N LEU A 110 -3.60 1.06 -8.42
CA LEU A 110 -3.58 2.11 -9.42
C LEU A 110 -3.54 1.47 -10.79
N VAL A 111 -4.58 1.68 -11.58
CA VAL A 111 -4.79 1.05 -12.89
C VAL A 111 -4.97 2.12 -13.95
N VAL A 112 -4.17 2.02 -15.01
CA VAL A 112 -4.33 2.83 -16.22
C VAL A 112 -5.18 2.01 -17.20
N TYR A 113 -6.25 2.63 -17.67
CA TYR A 113 -7.11 2.13 -18.75
C TYR A 113 -6.92 3.00 -19.99
N PHE A 114 -7.66 2.67 -21.05
CA PHE A 114 -7.65 3.47 -22.28
C PHE A 114 -8.19 4.90 -22.09
N GLU A 115 -9.22 5.08 -21.27
CA GLU A 115 -9.92 6.37 -21.13
C GLU A 115 -9.61 7.11 -19.81
N ALA A 116 -8.94 6.46 -18.86
CA ALA A 116 -8.78 7.00 -17.52
C ALA A 116 -7.69 6.29 -16.71
N ILE A 117 -7.33 6.90 -15.60
CA ILE A 117 -6.65 6.24 -14.48
C ILE A 117 -7.66 6.07 -13.36
N GLU A 118 -7.63 4.91 -12.73
CA GLU A 118 -8.32 4.70 -11.46
C GLU A 118 -7.33 4.35 -10.36
N LEU A 119 -7.52 4.99 -9.22
CA LEU A 119 -6.94 4.60 -7.95
C LEU A 119 -8.07 4.06 -7.08
N ARG A 120 -7.89 2.87 -6.51
CA ARG A 120 -8.92 2.25 -5.67
C ARG A 120 -8.34 1.51 -4.48
N VAL A 121 -9.03 1.56 -3.34
CA VAL A 121 -8.90 0.57 -2.27
C VAL A 121 -10.00 -0.44 -2.46
N GLU A 122 -9.64 -1.72 -2.47
CA GLU A 122 -10.60 -2.81 -2.65
C GLU A 122 -10.54 -3.79 -1.48
N VAL A 123 -11.73 -4.13 -0.97
CA VAL A 123 -11.93 -5.21 -0.02
C VAL A 123 -12.87 -6.23 -0.68
N PHE A 124 -12.28 -7.23 -1.34
CA PHE A 124 -13.03 -8.33 -1.94
C PHE A 124 -13.63 -9.22 -0.84
N ALA A 125 -14.71 -9.96 -1.17
CA ALA A 125 -15.25 -10.97 -0.26
C ALA A 125 -14.22 -12.05 0.14
N ARG A 126 -13.19 -12.28 -0.70
CA ARG A 126 -12.03 -13.12 -0.39
C ARG A 126 -11.16 -12.56 0.75
N ALA A 127 -11.08 -11.24 0.88
CA ALA A 127 -10.42 -10.53 1.98
C ALA A 127 -11.32 -10.47 3.21
N TRP A 128 -11.86 -11.63 3.61
CA TRP A 128 -12.91 -11.72 4.61
C TRP A 128 -12.48 -11.19 5.98
N VAL A 129 -11.21 -11.33 6.36
CA VAL A 129 -10.71 -10.79 7.64
C VAL A 129 -10.80 -9.27 7.63
N ASP A 130 -10.38 -8.62 6.55
CA ASP A 130 -10.46 -7.16 6.42
C ASP A 130 -11.92 -6.68 6.34
N LEU A 131 -12.78 -7.45 5.66
CA LEU A 131 -14.21 -7.14 5.57
C LEU A 131 -14.92 -7.27 6.93
N GLU A 132 -14.63 -8.33 7.70
CA GLU A 132 -15.17 -8.48 9.05
C GLU A 132 -14.58 -7.45 10.02
N ASN A 133 -13.30 -7.09 9.87
CA ASN A 133 -12.69 -6.01 10.64
C ASN A 133 -13.40 -4.68 10.38
N LEU A 134 -13.67 -4.35 9.10
CA LEU A 134 -14.47 -3.19 8.72
C LEU A 134 -15.85 -3.22 9.39
N ARG A 135 -16.56 -4.35 9.34
CA ARG A 135 -17.88 -4.49 9.99
C ARG A 135 -17.81 -4.25 11.49
N ALA A 136 -16.82 -4.85 12.16
CA ALA A 136 -16.63 -4.68 13.60
C ALA A 136 -16.34 -3.22 13.95
N ARG A 137 -15.52 -2.53 13.15
CA ARG A 137 -15.26 -1.09 13.29
C ARG A 137 -16.51 -0.23 13.05
N LEU A 138 -17.37 -0.58 12.10
CA LEU A 138 -18.64 0.13 11.86
C LEU A 138 -19.67 -0.08 13.00
N ALA A 139 -19.48 -1.10 13.83
CA ALA A 139 -20.29 -1.38 15.01
C ALA A 139 -19.76 -0.67 16.27
N ASP A 140 -18.45 -0.41 16.35
CA ASP A 140 -17.83 0.32 17.45
C ASP A 140 -17.90 1.85 17.22
N PRO A 141 -18.53 2.64 18.11
CA PRO A 141 -18.68 4.09 17.90
C PRO A 141 -17.37 4.85 17.77
N THR A 142 -16.32 4.44 18.50
CA THR A 142 -15.02 5.12 18.51
C THR A 142 -14.27 4.86 17.19
N ALA A 143 -14.20 3.61 16.78
CA ALA A 143 -13.58 3.19 15.53
C ALA A 143 -14.32 3.72 14.30
N LEU A 144 -15.65 3.82 14.38
CA LEU A 144 -16.48 4.45 13.35
C LEU A 144 -16.16 5.95 13.22
N LEU A 145 -16.09 6.69 14.32
CA LEU A 145 -15.74 8.11 14.31
C LEU A 145 -14.36 8.35 13.70
N GLU A 146 -13.37 7.51 14.05
CA GLU A 146 -12.03 7.56 13.46
C GLU A 146 -12.07 7.33 11.94
N LEU A 147 -12.84 6.33 11.49
CA LEU A 147 -12.98 6.03 10.06
C LEU A 147 -13.69 7.15 9.30
N THR A 148 -14.80 7.67 9.82
CA THR A 148 -15.54 8.76 9.14
C THR A 148 -14.71 10.04 9.09
N SER A 149 -13.99 10.37 10.17
CA SER A 149 -13.06 11.51 10.18
C SER A 149 -11.95 11.36 9.13
N ALA A 150 -11.42 10.15 8.96
CA ALA A 150 -10.42 9.88 7.92
C ALA A 150 -10.99 10.00 6.50
N LEU A 151 -12.25 9.59 6.30
CA LEU A 151 -12.96 9.73 5.01
C LEU A 151 -13.28 11.20 4.67
N GLU A 152 -13.62 12.02 5.67
CA GLU A 152 -13.86 13.47 5.52
C GLU A 152 -12.62 14.22 5.01
N LEU A 153 -11.43 13.74 5.37
CA LEU A 153 -10.13 14.30 4.93
C LEU A 153 -9.69 13.82 3.54
N LEU A 154 -10.38 12.85 2.94
CA LEU A 154 -10.10 12.46 1.57
C LEU A 154 -10.49 13.58 0.59
N PRO A 155 -9.73 13.74 -0.51
CA PRO A 155 -10.12 14.65 -1.57
C PRO A 155 -11.55 14.41 -2.07
N GLU A 156 -12.24 15.48 -2.47
CA GLU A 156 -13.67 15.41 -2.82
C GLU A 156 -13.99 14.46 -3.98
N ALA A 157 -12.99 14.17 -4.82
CA ALA A 157 -13.10 13.28 -5.97
C ALA A 157 -13.12 11.78 -5.60
N PHE A 158 -12.90 11.41 -4.33
CA PHE A 158 -13.04 10.03 -3.89
C PHE A 158 -14.50 9.65 -3.66
N GLU A 159 -14.88 8.47 -4.11
CA GLU A 159 -16.21 7.89 -3.98
C GLU A 159 -16.12 6.51 -3.33
N ILE A 160 -17.17 6.11 -2.60
CA ILE A 160 -17.32 4.78 -2.01
C ILE A 160 -18.45 4.07 -2.74
N SER A 161 -18.24 2.80 -3.10
CA SER A 161 -19.25 2.01 -3.79
C SER A 161 -19.18 0.53 -3.46
N ALA A 162 -20.28 -0.14 -3.75
CA ALA A 162 -20.44 -1.58 -3.77
C ALA A 162 -21.30 -1.92 -5.00
N PRO A 163 -21.26 -3.16 -5.53
CA PRO A 163 -22.00 -3.49 -6.73
C PRO A 163 -23.50 -3.29 -6.57
N GLY A 164 -24.15 -2.80 -7.62
CA GLY A 164 -25.59 -2.54 -7.65
C GLY A 164 -26.04 -1.38 -6.77
N MET A 165 -25.12 -0.66 -6.12
CA MET A 165 -25.42 0.51 -5.30
C MET A 165 -24.87 1.79 -5.94
N PRO A 166 -25.54 2.94 -5.77
CA PRO A 166 -24.98 4.22 -6.19
C PRO A 166 -23.69 4.52 -5.41
N ALA A 167 -22.74 5.16 -6.08
CA ALA A 167 -21.54 5.64 -5.44
C ALA A 167 -21.85 6.85 -4.54
N VAL A 168 -21.20 6.94 -3.38
CA VAL A 168 -21.35 8.03 -2.42
C VAL A 168 -20.03 8.78 -2.31
N PRO A 169 -19.99 10.12 -2.35
CA PRO A 169 -18.75 10.87 -2.12
C PRO A 169 -18.15 10.51 -0.75
N ALA A 170 -16.88 10.12 -0.72
CA ALA A 170 -16.25 9.58 0.49
C ALA A 170 -16.30 10.57 1.67
N HIS A 171 -16.03 11.85 1.39
CA HIS A 171 -16.08 12.92 2.36
C HIS A 171 -17.48 13.26 2.90
N ARG A 172 -18.55 12.63 2.39
CA ARG A 172 -19.93 12.78 2.84
C ARG A 172 -20.56 11.45 3.26
N ALA A 173 -19.80 10.37 3.24
CA ALA A 173 -20.32 9.05 3.54
C ALA A 173 -20.74 8.98 5.01
N THR A 174 -22.02 8.67 5.25
CA THR A 174 -22.55 8.50 6.60
C THR A 174 -22.25 7.09 7.12
N ALA A 175 -22.41 6.91 8.43
CA ALA A 175 -22.32 5.57 9.04
C ALA A 175 -23.35 4.58 8.47
N GLU A 176 -24.53 5.06 8.06
CA GLU A 176 -25.56 4.24 7.42
C GLU A 176 -25.12 3.80 6.01
N ASP A 177 -24.58 4.73 5.21
CA ASP A 177 -24.04 4.43 3.87
C ASP A 177 -22.96 3.36 3.95
N LEU A 178 -21.99 3.52 4.86
CA LEU A 178 -20.88 2.58 5.03
C LEU A 178 -21.36 1.18 5.41
N ARG A 179 -22.33 1.08 6.34
CA ARG A 179 -22.91 -0.21 6.72
C ARG A 179 -23.68 -0.85 5.58
N ALA A 180 -24.48 -0.08 4.84
CA ALA A 180 -25.26 -0.58 3.71
C ALA A 180 -24.35 -1.09 2.58
N LEU A 181 -23.31 -0.32 2.22
CA LEU A 181 -22.33 -0.71 1.20
C LEU A 181 -21.51 -1.93 1.62
N CYS A 182 -21.07 -1.98 2.89
CA CYS A 182 -20.33 -3.12 3.43
C CYS A 182 -21.19 -4.41 3.46
N GLU A 183 -22.44 -4.31 3.91
CA GLU A 183 -23.39 -5.42 3.90
C GLU A 183 -23.68 -5.91 2.47
N ARG A 184 -23.89 -4.98 1.52
CA ARG A 184 -24.09 -5.34 0.11
C ARG A 184 -22.88 -6.08 -0.47
N ALA A 185 -21.67 -5.57 -0.26
CA ALA A 185 -20.45 -6.23 -0.74
C ALA A 185 -20.32 -7.66 -0.19
N ARG A 186 -20.70 -7.88 1.07
CA ARG A 186 -20.72 -9.21 1.70
C ARG A 186 -21.77 -10.12 1.08
N VAL A 187 -23.01 -9.65 0.91
CA VAL A 187 -24.13 -10.47 0.37
C VAL A 187 -23.86 -10.88 -1.07
N GLU A 188 -23.42 -9.93 -1.91
CA GLU A 188 -23.13 -10.17 -3.33
C GLU A 188 -21.76 -10.84 -3.56
N GLN A 189 -21.02 -11.15 -2.49
CA GLN A 189 -19.67 -11.72 -2.56
C GLN A 189 -18.73 -10.94 -3.49
N SER A 190 -18.77 -9.61 -3.38
CA SER A 190 -18.05 -8.70 -4.26
C SER A 190 -17.24 -7.66 -3.48
N ALA A 191 -16.62 -6.71 -4.18
CA ALA A 191 -15.72 -5.74 -3.58
C ALA A 191 -16.47 -4.53 -3.01
N PHE A 192 -16.16 -4.20 -1.76
CA PHE A 192 -16.33 -2.84 -1.25
C PHE A 192 -15.17 -1.99 -1.77
N ARG A 193 -15.47 -0.83 -2.34
CA ARG A 193 -14.48 0.02 -3.03
C ARG A 193 -14.51 1.45 -2.54
N ILE A 194 -13.33 2.03 -2.36
CA ILE A 194 -13.13 3.48 -2.33
C ILE A 194 -12.32 3.81 -3.58
N ARG A 195 -12.81 4.68 -4.46
CA ARG A 195 -12.22 4.93 -5.78
C ARG A 195 -12.02 6.42 -6.05
N PHE A 196 -11.01 6.71 -6.85
CA PHE A 196 -10.74 8.01 -7.46
C PHE A 196 -10.42 7.78 -8.93
N ARG A 197 -11.09 8.50 -9.83
CA ARG A 197 -10.95 8.34 -11.28
C ARG A 197 -10.58 9.66 -11.93
N ILE A 198 -9.58 9.65 -12.80
CA ILE A 198 -9.14 10.81 -13.58
C ILE A 198 -9.26 10.48 -15.06
N ALA A 199 -9.92 11.33 -15.83
CA ALA A 199 -10.03 11.14 -17.27
C ALA A 199 -8.66 11.29 -17.96
N LYS A 200 -8.45 10.56 -19.06
CA LYS A 200 -7.22 10.63 -19.87
C LYS A 200 -6.86 12.08 -20.24
N ALA A 201 -7.85 12.87 -20.68
CA ALA A 201 -7.63 14.25 -21.09
C ALA A 201 -7.01 15.11 -19.98
N ASP A 202 -7.44 14.91 -18.74
CA ASP A 202 -6.88 15.62 -17.59
C ASP A 202 -5.46 15.14 -17.32
N VAL A 203 -5.23 13.82 -17.25
CA VAL A 203 -3.89 13.26 -17.03
C VAL A 203 -2.86 13.80 -18.03
N VAL A 204 -3.22 13.82 -19.30
CA VAL A 204 -2.36 14.30 -20.39
C VAL A 204 -2.11 15.82 -20.29
N SER A 205 -3.00 16.56 -19.63
CA SER A 205 -2.80 17.99 -19.36
C SER A 205 -1.84 18.24 -18.19
N PHE A 206 -1.77 17.33 -17.21
CA PHE A 206 -0.94 17.44 -15.99
C PHE A 206 0.42 16.69 -16.08
N LYS A 207 0.97 16.48 -17.29
CA LYS A 207 2.08 15.54 -17.60
C LYS A 207 3.20 15.45 -16.57
N ASP A 208 3.75 16.59 -16.16
CA ASP A 208 4.94 16.64 -15.30
C ASP A 208 4.62 16.42 -13.82
N ASP A 209 3.37 16.70 -13.41
CA ASP A 209 2.93 16.70 -12.01
C ASP A 209 2.05 15.48 -11.66
N ILE A 210 1.59 14.71 -12.66
CA ILE A 210 0.67 13.60 -12.42
C ILE A 210 1.24 12.54 -11.47
N GLY A 211 2.53 12.21 -11.59
CA GLY A 211 3.16 11.22 -10.72
C GLY A 211 3.17 11.64 -9.25
N GLU A 212 3.26 12.94 -8.97
CA GLU A 212 3.20 13.50 -7.62
C GLU A 212 1.77 13.50 -7.09
N ALA A 213 0.81 13.94 -7.91
CA ALA A 213 -0.61 13.93 -7.55
C ALA A 213 -1.14 12.51 -7.28
N LEU A 214 -0.74 11.53 -8.08
CA LEU A 214 -1.11 10.12 -7.87
C LEU A 214 -0.48 9.54 -6.61
N GLU A 215 0.74 9.94 -6.26
CA GLU A 215 1.38 9.51 -5.02
C GLU A 215 0.65 10.07 -3.79
N ASP A 216 0.24 11.34 -3.86
CA ASP A 216 -0.56 11.97 -2.82
C ASP A 216 -1.91 11.30 -2.66
N ALA A 217 -2.57 10.99 -3.77
CA ALA A 217 -3.82 10.25 -3.78
C ALA A 217 -3.66 8.85 -3.17
N VAL A 218 -2.58 8.12 -3.54
CA VAL A 218 -2.25 6.80 -2.96
C VAL A 218 -2.00 6.93 -1.46
N THR A 219 -1.27 7.95 -1.02
CA THR A 219 -0.97 8.17 0.41
C THR A 219 -2.23 8.47 1.22
N ALA A 220 -3.11 9.32 0.68
CA ALA A 220 -4.39 9.66 1.31
C ALA A 220 -5.28 8.43 1.45
N ILE A 221 -5.54 7.71 0.34
CA ILE A 221 -6.44 6.55 0.37
C ILE A 221 -5.86 5.39 1.19
N SER A 222 -4.54 5.21 1.19
CA SER A 222 -3.88 4.17 1.99
C SER A 222 -4.00 4.42 3.49
N SER A 223 -4.11 5.68 3.92
CA SER A 223 -4.33 6.02 5.33
C SER A 223 -5.71 5.52 5.80
N VAL A 224 -6.73 5.64 4.95
CA VAL A 224 -8.05 5.02 5.19
C VAL A 224 -7.95 3.50 5.10
N GLY A 225 -7.22 2.98 4.10
CA GLY A 225 -6.96 1.54 3.95
C GLY A 225 -6.36 0.91 5.21
N LYS A 226 -5.47 1.62 5.93
CA LYS A 226 -4.90 1.17 7.21
C LYS A 226 -5.95 0.98 8.29
N LEU A 227 -6.96 1.84 8.36
CA LEU A 227 -8.05 1.72 9.34
C LEU A 227 -8.97 0.53 9.03
N VAL A 228 -9.14 0.23 7.74
CA VAL A 228 -10.01 -0.87 7.28
C VAL A 228 -9.30 -2.22 7.38
N ALA A 229 -8.04 -2.27 6.93
CA ALA A 229 -7.22 -3.48 6.97
C ALA A 229 -7.01 -3.92 8.40
N TRP A 230 -7.18 -5.22 8.66
CA TRP A 230 -6.80 -5.81 9.93
C TRP A 230 -5.28 -5.73 10.12
N ALA A 231 -4.86 -5.36 11.31
CA ALA A 231 -3.50 -5.30 11.80
C ALA A 231 -3.51 -5.50 13.34
N ASP A 232 -2.35 -5.84 13.89
CA ASP A 232 -2.21 -6.10 15.33
C ASP A 232 -2.62 -4.89 16.20
N ASP A 233 -2.38 -3.67 15.73
CA ASP A 233 -2.73 -2.41 16.42
C ASP A 233 -4.21 -2.01 16.26
N ASN A 234 -4.98 -2.76 15.48
CA ASN A 234 -6.42 -2.54 15.30
C ASN A 234 -7.24 -3.85 15.30
N ASP A 235 -6.81 -4.86 16.07
CA ASP A 235 -7.45 -6.18 16.16
C ASP A 235 -8.83 -6.15 16.86
N VAL A 236 -9.83 -5.57 16.19
CA VAL A 236 -11.22 -5.51 16.70
C VAL A 236 -11.88 -6.91 16.69
N LEU A 237 -11.29 -7.87 15.95
CA LEU A 237 -11.79 -9.24 15.85
C LEU A 237 -11.29 -10.16 16.98
N GLY A 238 -10.27 -9.72 17.73
CA GLY A 238 -9.60 -10.51 18.77
C GLY A 238 -8.91 -11.76 18.21
N LEU A 239 -8.38 -11.70 16.99
CA LEU A 239 -7.66 -12.80 16.37
C LEU A 239 -6.40 -13.18 17.16
N LEU A 240 -5.67 -12.20 17.69
CA LEU A 240 -4.47 -12.44 18.50
C LEU A 240 -4.81 -13.23 19.76
N ALA A 241 -5.80 -12.78 20.53
CA ALA A 241 -6.23 -13.46 21.75
C ALA A 241 -6.74 -14.89 21.48
N ARG A 242 -7.45 -15.10 20.37
CA ARG A 242 -7.92 -16.44 19.95
C ARG A 242 -6.76 -17.36 19.59
N PHE A 243 -5.75 -16.84 18.91
CA PHE A 243 -4.56 -17.57 18.55
C PHE A 243 -3.75 -17.98 19.79
N GLU A 244 -3.52 -17.05 20.72
CA GLU A 244 -2.84 -17.33 21.98
C GLU A 244 -3.57 -18.41 22.79
N ALA A 245 -4.88 -18.28 22.96
CA ALA A 245 -5.68 -19.29 23.65
C ALA A 245 -5.67 -20.66 22.97
N ARG A 246 -5.53 -20.72 21.64
CA ARG A 246 -5.36 -21.99 20.90
C ARG A 246 -3.98 -22.58 21.13
N ARG A 247 -2.93 -21.77 21.10
CA ARG A 247 -1.55 -22.19 21.36
C ARG A 247 -1.39 -22.75 22.77
N GLU A 248 -2.01 -22.10 23.77
CA GLU A 248 -2.01 -22.58 25.15
C GLU A 248 -2.74 -23.92 25.32
N ARG A 249 -3.81 -24.16 24.57
CA ARG A 249 -4.50 -25.46 24.56
C ARG A 249 -3.59 -26.55 23.97
N HIS A 250 -2.97 -26.30 22.83
CA HIS A 250 -2.02 -27.24 22.24
C HIS A 250 -0.83 -27.53 23.15
N ALA A 251 -0.28 -26.53 23.85
CA ALA A 251 0.81 -26.74 24.80
C ALA A 251 0.41 -27.56 26.03
N LYS A 252 -0.89 -27.60 26.39
CA LYS A 252 -1.43 -28.45 27.47
C LYS A 252 -1.80 -29.85 27.00
N ASP A 253 -2.17 -29.98 25.73
CA ASP A 253 -2.60 -31.23 25.11
C ASP A 253 -1.44 -32.02 24.48
N GLU A 254 -0.25 -31.41 24.31
CA GLU A 254 0.98 -32.17 24.06
C GLU A 254 1.26 -33.01 25.32
N PRO A 255 1.07 -34.35 25.29
CA PRO A 255 1.43 -35.17 26.42
C PRO A 255 2.92 -34.93 26.68
N GLU A 256 3.30 -34.71 27.95
CA GLU A 256 4.69 -34.89 28.38
C GLU A 256 5.10 -36.25 27.85
N ASP A 257 5.88 -36.24 26.76
CA ASP A 257 6.34 -37.45 26.10
C ASP A 257 7.15 -38.16 27.16
N ASP A 258 6.50 -39.14 27.76
CA ASP A 258 6.99 -39.98 28.83
C ASP A 258 8.20 -40.68 28.21
N THR A 259 9.36 -40.03 28.37
CA THR A 259 10.69 -40.61 28.23
C THR A 259 10.89 -41.71 29.29
N SER A 260 9.92 -42.61 29.40
CA SER A 260 10.12 -43.98 29.79
C SER A 260 11.08 -44.58 28.77
N PRO A 261 12.32 -44.91 29.15
CA PRO A 261 13.27 -45.51 28.23
C PRO A 261 12.69 -46.84 27.76
N VAL A 262 12.36 -46.93 26.47
CA VAL A 262 12.00 -48.17 25.80
C VAL A 262 13.09 -49.21 26.14
N PRO A 263 12.78 -50.32 26.84
CA PRO A 263 13.77 -51.34 27.13
C PRO A 263 14.22 -51.93 25.80
N SER A 264 15.50 -51.77 25.50
CA SER A 264 16.17 -52.38 24.36
C SER A 264 16.08 -53.91 24.45
N GLU A 265 15.09 -54.52 23.82
CA GLU A 265 15.09 -55.96 23.59
C GLU A 265 16.11 -56.32 22.49
N ARG A 266 17.06 -57.16 22.91
CA ARG A 266 18.20 -57.69 22.16
C ARG A 266 17.79 -58.59 20.97
N PRO A 267 18.70 -58.80 20.01
CA PRO A 267 18.38 -59.33 18.68
C PRO A 267 18.29 -60.86 18.66
N ALA A 268 17.24 -61.40 18.03
CA ALA A 268 17.11 -62.83 17.77
C ALA A 268 17.60 -63.18 16.35
N ARG A 269 18.67 -63.97 16.33
CA ARG A 269 19.28 -64.68 15.20
C ARG A 269 18.27 -65.45 14.35
N ARG A 270 18.43 -65.44 13.03
CA ARG A 270 17.97 -66.51 12.11
C ARG A 270 18.89 -66.60 10.85
N PRO A 271 18.93 -67.75 10.15
CA PRO A 271 20.14 -68.52 9.82
C PRO A 271 20.50 -68.48 8.32
N PRO A 272 21.60 -69.13 7.86
CA PRO A 272 22.09 -69.00 6.49
C PRO A 272 21.28 -69.87 5.52
N ARG A 273 21.13 -69.39 4.28
CA ARG A 273 20.64 -70.20 3.16
C ARG A 273 21.68 -70.18 2.04
N ASP A 274 22.13 -71.39 1.73
CA ASP A 274 23.00 -71.75 0.62
C ASP A 274 22.28 -71.69 -0.73
N ASP A 275 23.07 -71.30 -1.73
CA ASP A 275 23.15 -71.75 -3.12
C ASP A 275 21.89 -71.99 -3.97
N GLU A 276 21.79 -71.22 -5.07
CA GLU A 276 21.86 -71.84 -6.40
C GLU A 276 22.43 -70.87 -7.46
N PRO A 277 23.20 -71.36 -8.45
CA PRO A 277 23.80 -70.57 -9.52
C PRO A 277 23.00 -70.68 -10.82
N ARG A 278 22.88 -69.59 -11.59
CA ARG A 278 22.99 -69.66 -13.08
C ARG A 278 22.94 -68.30 -13.80
N THR A 279 24.04 -68.09 -14.52
CA THR A 279 24.14 -67.60 -15.92
C THR A 279 23.63 -66.20 -16.30
N ARG A 280 24.62 -65.32 -16.45
CA ARG A 280 25.04 -64.72 -17.74
C ARG A 280 23.94 -64.05 -18.58
N ARG A 281 23.95 -62.71 -18.54
CA ARG A 281 23.99 -61.92 -19.79
C ARG A 281 24.69 -60.59 -19.59
N GLU A 282 25.75 -60.42 -20.37
CA GLU A 282 26.49 -59.19 -20.64
C GLU A 282 25.56 -58.13 -21.24
N ARG A 283 25.66 -56.87 -20.79
CA ARG A 283 26.26 -55.75 -21.57
C ARG A 283 26.07 -54.39 -20.86
N PRO A 284 26.88 -53.37 -21.23
CA PRO A 284 27.40 -52.38 -20.30
C PRO A 284 26.74 -51.02 -20.43
N SER A 285 26.79 -50.20 -19.36
CA SER A 285 27.13 -48.78 -19.50
C SER A 285 27.22 -48.03 -18.17
N LEU A 286 28.35 -47.34 -18.05
CA LEU A 286 28.48 -45.94 -17.63
C LEU A 286 28.33 -45.57 -16.14
N VAL A 287 29.51 -45.28 -15.58
CA VAL A 287 29.84 -44.13 -14.71
C VAL A 287 29.10 -44.02 -13.36
N PRO A 288 29.81 -44.17 -12.22
CA PRO A 288 29.27 -43.75 -10.93
C PRO A 288 29.43 -42.24 -10.79
N LYS A 289 28.32 -41.49 -10.72
CA LYS A 289 28.34 -40.11 -10.22
C LYS A 289 27.85 -40.12 -8.77
N ALA A 290 28.77 -39.71 -7.91
CA ALA A 290 28.62 -39.60 -6.48
C ALA A 290 27.38 -38.80 -6.10
N SER A 291 26.55 -39.42 -5.26
CA SER A 291 25.57 -38.77 -4.40
C SER A 291 26.35 -38.04 -3.31
N ALA A 292 26.64 -36.76 -3.54
CA ALA A 292 27.05 -35.84 -2.50
C ALA A 292 25.78 -35.30 -1.82
N ALA A 293 25.58 -35.73 -0.58
CA ALA A 293 24.69 -35.10 0.36
C ALA A 293 25.04 -33.61 0.47
N GLU A 294 24.07 -32.74 0.17
CA GLU A 294 24.15 -31.32 0.53
C GLU A 294 23.86 -31.19 2.02
N PRO A 295 24.77 -30.58 2.81
CA PRO A 295 24.47 -30.21 4.19
C PRO A 295 23.54 -28.99 4.20
N GLU A 296 22.49 -29.08 5.03
CA GLU A 296 21.65 -27.98 5.45
C GLU A 296 22.51 -26.77 5.85
N ARG A 297 22.45 -25.72 5.03
CA ARG A 297 22.97 -24.41 5.43
C ARG A 297 21.97 -23.80 6.40
N VAL A 298 22.30 -23.91 7.69
CA VAL A 298 21.77 -23.04 8.74
C VAL A 298 22.10 -21.60 8.36
N TYR A 299 21.11 -20.90 7.78
CA TYR A 299 21.17 -19.45 7.63
C TYR A 299 20.92 -18.84 9.01
N SER A 300 22.01 -18.55 9.73
CA SER A 300 21.97 -17.62 10.84
C SER A 300 21.64 -16.23 10.29
N ALA A 301 20.47 -15.73 10.64
CA ALA A 301 20.08 -14.35 10.35
C ALA A 301 21.06 -13.39 11.04
N PRO A 302 21.60 -12.38 10.34
CA PRO A 302 22.42 -11.37 11.00
C PRO A 302 21.54 -10.55 11.96
N PRO A 303 22.05 -10.17 13.15
CA PRO A 303 21.27 -9.41 14.11
C PRO A 303 20.87 -8.05 13.54
N ALA A 304 19.61 -7.68 13.76
CA ALA A 304 19.02 -6.40 13.39
C ALA A 304 19.89 -5.25 13.91
N ARG A 305 20.54 -4.54 12.98
CA ARG A 305 21.31 -3.35 13.28
C ARG A 305 20.32 -2.24 13.59
N ILE A 306 20.16 -1.93 14.88
CA ILE A 306 19.43 -0.75 15.34
C ILE A 306 20.19 0.48 14.83
N GLU A 307 19.80 0.99 13.66
CA GLU A 307 20.29 2.26 13.16
C GLU A 307 19.74 3.37 14.05
N ARG A 308 20.66 3.99 14.80
CA ARG A 308 20.40 5.17 15.61
C ARG A 308 19.75 6.25 14.71
N ARG A 309 18.50 6.58 15.02
CA ARG A 309 17.73 7.70 14.46
C ARG A 309 18.59 8.96 14.45
N ILE A 310 19.01 9.39 13.27
CA ILE A 310 19.48 10.77 13.06
C ILE A 310 18.21 11.59 12.81
N PRO A 311 17.90 12.62 13.63
CA PRO A 311 16.78 13.50 13.35
C PRO A 311 17.03 14.17 11.98
N ARG A 312 16.16 13.86 11.02
CA ARG A 312 16.19 14.49 9.69
C ARG A 312 15.97 15.99 9.90
N ARG A 313 16.94 16.79 9.46
CA ARG A 313 16.86 18.25 9.38
C ARG A 313 15.64 18.60 8.50
N PRO A 314 14.73 19.50 8.93
CA PRO A 314 13.55 19.85 8.15
C PRO A 314 13.97 20.43 6.79
N PRO A 315 13.12 20.27 5.74
CA PRO A 315 13.33 20.94 4.46
C PRO A 315 13.50 22.44 4.71
N ARG A 316 14.35 23.11 3.92
CA ARG A 316 14.66 24.54 4.09
C ARG A 316 13.37 25.38 3.95
N MET A 317 12.71 25.68 5.06
CA MET A 317 11.54 26.55 5.24
C MET A 317 11.90 28.04 5.03
N LEU A 318 12.47 28.40 3.87
CA LEU A 318 12.96 29.77 3.68
C LEU A 318 11.91 30.75 3.17
N ASP A 319 10.71 30.30 2.79
CA ASP A 319 9.66 31.15 2.18
C ASP A 319 8.26 30.92 2.79
N THR A 320 8.16 30.69 4.09
CA THR A 320 6.87 30.56 4.81
C THR A 320 6.68 31.71 5.79
N ASP A 321 5.51 32.35 5.74
CA ASP A 321 5.12 33.36 6.73
C ASP A 321 4.05 32.76 7.67
N PRO A 322 4.42 32.34 8.89
CA PRO A 322 3.47 31.78 9.85
C PRO A 322 2.53 32.82 10.47
N THR A 323 2.76 34.11 10.22
CA THR A 323 1.95 35.21 10.76
C THR A 323 0.95 35.78 9.76
N ALA A 324 1.12 35.46 8.48
CA ALA A 324 0.20 35.90 7.44
C ALA A 324 -1.16 35.19 7.54
N PRO A 325 -2.29 35.93 7.46
CA PRO A 325 -3.61 35.34 7.50
C PRO A 325 -3.85 34.46 6.26
N VAL A 326 -4.50 33.31 6.47
CA VAL A 326 -4.90 32.42 5.39
C VAL A 326 -6.15 33.00 4.72
N GLU A 327 -6.00 33.46 3.48
CA GLU A 327 -7.08 34.05 2.69
C GLU A 327 -7.42 33.19 1.46
N ARG A 328 -8.62 33.40 0.89
CA ARG A 328 -9.00 32.77 -0.38
C ARG A 328 -8.02 33.18 -1.48
N GLY A 329 -7.51 32.21 -2.23
CA GLY A 329 -6.49 32.38 -3.25
C GLY A 329 -5.05 32.37 -2.71
N ALA A 330 -4.84 32.34 -1.39
CA ALA A 330 -3.52 32.25 -0.81
C ALA A 330 -2.84 30.92 -1.19
N ARG A 331 -1.54 30.99 -1.43
CA ARG A 331 -0.70 29.80 -1.60
C ARG A 331 -0.27 29.33 -0.21
N VAL A 332 -0.49 28.06 0.10
CA VAL A 332 -0.31 27.52 1.46
C VAL A 332 0.50 26.22 1.42
N HIS A 333 1.28 25.97 2.47
CA HIS A 333 1.85 24.67 2.78
C HIS A 333 0.98 23.95 3.81
N VAL A 334 0.74 22.67 3.58
CA VAL A 334 0.08 21.78 4.54
C VAL A 334 1.10 21.27 5.56
N LEU A 335 0.81 21.44 6.86
CA LEU A 335 1.72 21.07 7.93
C LEU A 335 1.62 19.59 8.32
N SER A 336 0.41 19.03 8.37
CA SER A 336 0.16 17.67 8.88
C SER A 336 -0.78 16.85 7.97
N GLY A 337 -0.98 15.58 8.33
CA GLY A 337 -1.87 14.68 7.60
C GLY A 337 -1.27 14.05 6.33
N PRO A 338 -2.11 13.49 5.45
CA PRO A 338 -1.67 12.77 4.26
C PRO A 338 -0.94 13.66 3.25
N PHE A 339 -1.25 14.96 3.23
CA PHE A 339 -0.66 15.95 2.33
C PHE A 339 0.43 16.80 3.00
N SER A 340 0.92 16.42 4.17
CA SER A 340 1.97 17.15 4.89
C SER A 340 3.19 17.43 4.00
N GLY A 341 3.60 18.70 3.96
CA GLY A 341 4.70 19.21 3.15
C GLY A 341 4.30 19.68 1.75
N ARG A 342 3.06 19.44 1.30
CA ARG A 342 2.59 19.86 -0.03
C ARG A 342 2.20 21.34 -0.07
N GLU A 343 2.39 21.95 -1.23
CA GLU A 343 1.88 23.28 -1.56
C GLU A 343 0.53 23.18 -2.26
N GLY A 344 -0.37 24.11 -1.94
CA GLY A 344 -1.66 24.23 -2.60
C GLY A 344 -2.19 25.67 -2.60
N HIS A 345 -3.40 25.85 -3.10
CA HIS A 345 -4.11 27.13 -3.15
C HIS A 345 -5.42 27.02 -2.38
N VAL A 346 -5.73 28.00 -1.55
CA VAL A 346 -7.02 28.06 -0.86
C VAL A 346 -8.12 28.42 -1.87
N VAL A 347 -9.01 27.48 -2.15
CA VAL A 347 -10.16 27.65 -3.05
C VAL A 347 -11.30 28.37 -2.33
N ASP A 348 -11.53 28.00 -1.07
CA ASP A 348 -12.62 28.50 -0.26
C ASP A 348 -12.28 28.39 1.24
N LEU A 349 -12.94 29.19 2.07
CA LEU A 349 -12.78 29.20 3.52
C LEU A 349 -14.14 28.98 4.18
N SER A 350 -14.22 27.95 5.01
CA SER A 350 -15.41 27.65 5.81
C SER A 350 -15.44 28.51 7.08
N ALA A 351 -16.65 28.88 7.50
CA ALA A 351 -16.88 29.51 8.81
C ALA A 351 -16.47 28.61 9.99
N THR A 352 -16.32 27.30 9.76
CA THR A 352 -15.92 26.31 10.77
C THR A 352 -14.42 26.25 11.04
N GLY A 353 -13.60 27.09 10.36
CA GLY A 353 -12.14 27.10 10.54
C GLY A 353 -11.40 26.10 9.64
N GLU A 354 -12.05 25.59 8.60
CA GLU A 354 -11.45 24.76 7.56
C GLU A 354 -11.26 25.52 6.25
N ALA A 355 -10.21 25.19 5.53
CA ALA A 355 -9.93 25.69 4.19
C ALA A 355 -10.08 24.56 3.17
N LYS A 356 -10.76 24.84 2.06
CA LYS A 356 -10.75 23.98 0.88
C LYS A 356 -9.47 24.29 0.09
N VAL A 357 -8.54 23.35 0.02
CA VAL A 357 -7.23 23.53 -0.60
C VAL A 357 -7.12 22.69 -1.87
N SER A 358 -6.77 23.33 -2.98
CA SER A 358 -6.46 22.68 -4.27
C SER A 358 -4.96 22.42 -4.36
N MET A 359 -4.60 21.16 -4.62
CA MET A 359 -3.23 20.67 -4.82
C MET A 359 -3.20 19.90 -6.15
N GLY A 360 -3.03 20.64 -7.26
CA GLY A 360 -3.14 20.08 -8.60
C GLY A 360 -4.54 19.51 -8.86
N LEU A 361 -4.62 18.19 -9.07
CA LEU A 361 -5.86 17.45 -9.35
C LEU A 361 -6.72 17.16 -8.11
N LEU A 362 -6.16 17.36 -6.91
CA LEU A 362 -6.83 17.02 -5.66
C LEU A 362 -7.35 18.28 -4.99
N VAL A 363 -8.58 18.21 -4.49
CA VAL A 363 -9.15 19.26 -3.64
C VAL A 363 -9.60 18.62 -2.35
N THR A 364 -9.03 19.06 -1.22
CA THR A 364 -9.32 18.52 0.11
C THR A 364 -9.61 19.62 1.13
N ARG A 365 -10.21 19.25 2.26
CA ARG A 365 -10.41 20.12 3.41
C ARG A 365 -9.23 19.99 4.37
N VAL A 366 -8.67 21.12 4.79
CA VAL A 366 -7.58 21.18 5.75
C VAL A 366 -7.92 22.22 6.81
N PRO A 367 -7.76 21.92 8.11
CA PRO A 367 -7.91 22.93 9.16
C PRO A 367 -6.98 24.12 8.91
N VAL A 368 -7.46 25.35 9.10
CA VAL A 368 -6.65 26.56 8.87
C VAL A 368 -5.40 26.58 9.78
N SER A 369 -5.48 25.97 10.97
CA SER A 369 -4.35 25.81 11.90
C SER A 369 -3.22 24.92 11.36
N GLU A 370 -3.52 24.07 10.38
CA GLU A 370 -2.58 23.15 9.73
C GLU A 370 -2.03 23.71 8.42
N LEU A 371 -2.26 25.00 8.15
CA LEU A 371 -1.80 25.70 6.96
C LEU A 371 -0.85 26.83 7.32
N VAL A 372 0.18 27.00 6.49
CA VAL A 372 1.07 28.16 6.56
C VAL A 372 1.14 28.83 5.20
N VAL A 373 0.96 30.14 5.16
CA VAL A 373 1.00 30.90 3.91
C VAL A 373 2.42 30.90 3.36
N CYS A 374 2.56 30.48 2.10
CA CYS A 374 3.80 30.63 1.35
C CYS A 374 3.96 32.12 1.00
N ALA A 375 5.16 32.65 1.19
CA ALA A 375 5.48 33.97 0.66
C ALA A 375 5.17 33.99 -0.85
N PRO A 376 4.57 35.08 -1.38
CA PRO A 376 4.39 35.22 -2.81
C PRO A 376 5.76 35.03 -3.46
N LYS A 377 5.85 34.18 -4.50
CA LYS A 377 7.11 33.95 -5.24
C LYS A 377 7.57 35.30 -5.77
N GLY A 378 8.46 35.94 -5.02
CA GLY A 378 8.96 37.24 -5.34
C GLY A 378 9.74 37.11 -6.64
N LYS A 379 9.23 37.76 -7.69
CA LYS A 379 10.06 38.61 -8.53
C LYS A 379 11.16 39.15 -7.62
N ARG A 380 12.41 38.72 -7.84
CA ARG A 380 13.56 39.44 -7.31
C ARG A 380 13.26 40.91 -7.60
N ARG A 381 13.02 41.71 -6.56
CA ARG A 381 13.14 43.15 -6.70
C ARG A 381 14.54 43.33 -7.25
N THR A 382 14.64 43.68 -8.53
CA THR A 382 15.83 44.33 -9.05
C THR A 382 15.97 45.57 -8.19
N THR A 383 16.78 45.47 -7.14
CA THR A 383 17.35 46.62 -6.49
C THR A 383 18.18 47.29 -7.58
N LEU A 384 17.56 48.22 -8.30
CA LEU A 384 18.26 49.20 -9.11
C LEU A 384 19.33 49.79 -8.18
N PRO A 385 20.63 49.60 -8.45
CA PRO A 385 21.63 50.36 -7.72
C PRO A 385 21.40 51.81 -8.11
N SER A 386 20.92 52.61 -7.14
CA SER A 386 20.81 54.04 -7.28
C SER A 386 22.20 54.60 -7.61
N SER A 387 22.40 54.95 -8.87
CA SER A 387 23.57 55.67 -9.35
C SER A 387 23.52 57.09 -8.80
N HIS A 388 24.04 57.29 -7.60
CA HIS A 388 24.43 58.62 -7.12
C HIS A 388 25.82 58.94 -7.68
N ARG A 389 25.86 59.50 -8.90
CA ARG A 389 27.04 60.28 -9.34
C ARG A 389 26.92 61.67 -8.71
N LYS A 390 27.77 61.96 -7.72
CA LYS A 390 28.09 63.35 -7.34
C LYS A 390 28.84 63.99 -8.52
N LEU A 391 28.21 64.95 -9.20
CA LEU A 391 28.94 65.93 -9.99
C LEU A 391 29.50 66.95 -8.99
N GLY A 392 30.83 67.00 -8.86
CA GLY A 392 31.53 68.09 -8.17
C GLY A 392 31.56 69.34 -9.06
N PRO A 393 31.49 70.56 -8.49
CA PRO A 393 31.54 71.79 -9.27
C PRO A 393 32.99 72.19 -9.59
N ARG A 394 33.18 72.53 -10.87
CA ARG A 394 34.26 73.31 -11.53
C ARG A 394 35.71 73.10 -11.12
#